data_AF-A0A2L0H974-F1
#
_entry.id   AF-A0A2L0H974-F1
#
_cell.length_a   1.000
_cell.length_b   1.000
_cell.length_c   1.000
_cell.angle_alpha   90.00
_cell.angle_beta   90.00
_cell.angle_gamma   90.00
#
_symmetry.space_group_name_H-M   'P 1'
#
loop_
_entity.id
_entity.type
_entity.pdbx_description
1 polymer ?
#
loop_
_entity_poly.entity_id
_entity_poly.type
_entity_poly.pdbx_seq_one_letter_code
_entity_poly.pdbx_strand_id
1 'polypeptide(L)'
;MAKRNGANRAKVILVAGGAGFVGSHLCSALLDAGNRVICLDSYLTGSPANVAELQRNPYFTMVEQDVCDEIASDEPLDEIYNLACPASPPSYQADPIHTMMTSVTGTGNLLRLAARHGARFLQASTSEIYGDPQQHPQQEEYWGHVNCTGPRACYDEGKRAAEALCFDSLRAGSVDAKVARIFNTYGPHMRPNDGRIVSNFIVQALNNEPLTVYGSGEQTRSFCYVSDLVEGLIRLMNRDPNPGVPVNLGNPGEFTVIELAELVLSKVRTASTIVHAPLPPDDPQRRRPDIARAKSLLGWEPKVPLHEGLTHTIGWFQRMLPEQRPVRRRGRPTRQPEMSALSQDL
;
A
#
# COMPACT_ATOMS: atom_id res chain seq x y z
N MET A 1 8.22 36.52 -30.31
CA MET A 1 8.76 36.34 -28.94
C MET A 1 8.75 34.86 -28.62
N ALA A 2 9.91 34.22 -28.68
CA ALA A 2 10.05 32.79 -28.41
C ALA A 2 9.84 32.53 -26.91
N LYS A 3 8.83 31.73 -26.56
CA LYS A 3 8.69 31.16 -25.22
C LYS A 3 9.93 30.28 -25.00
N ARG A 4 10.81 30.70 -24.11
CA ARG A 4 11.90 29.86 -23.59
C ARG A 4 11.27 28.59 -23.03
N ASN A 5 11.62 27.44 -23.60
CA ASN A 5 11.49 26.14 -22.95
C ASN A 5 12.22 26.22 -21.61
N GLY A 6 11.47 26.37 -20.52
CA GLY A 6 12.03 26.30 -19.18
C GLY A 6 12.50 24.87 -18.93
N ALA A 7 13.81 24.67 -18.82
CA ALA A 7 14.34 23.48 -18.16
C ALA A 7 13.63 23.39 -16.80
N ASN A 8 12.85 22.32 -16.60
CA ASN A 8 12.09 22.13 -15.37
C ASN A 8 13.10 22.10 -14.22
N ARG A 9 13.09 23.12 -13.35
CA ARG A 9 14.03 23.17 -12.21
C ARG A 9 13.76 21.94 -11.34
N ALA A 10 14.83 21.30 -10.86
CA ALA A 10 14.71 20.24 -9.86
C ALA A 10 13.86 20.75 -8.70
N LYS A 11 12.80 20.00 -8.36
CA LYS A 11 11.91 20.31 -7.24
C LYS A 11 12.47 19.76 -5.94
N VAL A 12 12.12 20.36 -4.82
CA VAL A 12 12.32 19.80 -3.48
C VAL A 12 10.98 19.21 -3.02
N ILE A 13 10.97 17.90 -2.79
CA ILE A 13 9.74 17.13 -2.57
C ILE A 13 9.84 16.38 -1.25
N LEU A 14 8.87 16.59 -0.37
CA LEU A 14 8.73 15.80 0.86
C LEU A 14 7.76 14.64 0.63
N VAL A 15 8.17 13.44 1.01
CA VAL A 15 7.33 12.23 0.99
C VAL A 15 7.19 11.73 2.42
N ALA A 16 6.03 12.02 3.03
CA ALA A 16 5.68 11.49 4.35
C ALA A 16 5.21 10.03 4.21
N GLY A 17 5.73 9.12 5.03
CA GLY A 17 5.59 7.67 4.83
C GLY A 17 6.50 7.14 3.71
N GLY A 18 7.59 7.85 3.41
CA GLY A 18 8.48 7.56 2.29
C GLY A 18 9.30 6.27 2.44
N ALA A 19 9.41 5.70 3.64
CA ALA A 19 10.07 4.41 3.87
C ALA A 19 9.09 3.23 3.89
N GLY A 20 7.80 3.49 3.65
CA GLY A 20 6.76 2.47 3.46
C GLY A 20 6.84 1.78 2.10
N PHE A 21 5.89 0.87 1.86
CA PHE A 21 5.76 0.13 0.61
C PHE A 21 5.64 1.08 -0.59
N VAL A 22 4.53 1.81 -0.73
CA VAL A 22 4.32 2.71 -1.89
C VAL A 22 5.30 3.90 -1.85
N GLY A 23 5.57 4.44 -0.66
CA GLY A 23 6.42 5.61 -0.47
C GLY A 23 7.84 5.43 -1.00
N SER A 24 8.45 4.26 -0.80
CA SER A 24 9.81 4.00 -1.27
C SER A 24 9.92 3.95 -2.79
N HIS A 25 8.94 3.35 -3.47
CA HIS A 25 8.85 3.38 -4.94
C HIS A 25 8.63 4.82 -5.47
N LEU A 26 7.80 5.60 -4.78
CA LEU A 26 7.58 7.01 -5.12
C LEU A 26 8.86 7.83 -4.94
N CYS A 27 9.59 7.65 -3.83
CA CYS A 27 10.89 8.30 -3.60
C CYS A 27 11.88 7.98 -4.72
N SER A 28 11.98 6.71 -5.13
CA SER A 28 12.85 6.31 -6.25
C SER A 28 12.45 7.01 -7.54
N ALA A 29 11.16 6.96 -7.92
CA ALA A 29 10.68 7.57 -9.16
C ALA A 29 10.89 9.10 -9.20
N LEU A 30 10.74 9.78 -8.06
CA LEU A 30 10.98 11.22 -7.95
C LEU A 30 12.47 11.58 -8.05
N LEU A 31 13.36 10.76 -7.48
CA LEU A 31 14.81 10.91 -7.63
C LEU A 31 15.25 10.65 -9.08
N ASP A 32 14.71 9.61 -9.74
CA ASP A 32 14.99 9.28 -11.13
C ASP A 32 14.54 10.40 -12.09
N ALA A 33 13.51 11.16 -11.71
CA ALA A 33 13.07 12.37 -12.39
C ALA A 33 13.95 13.61 -12.11
N GLY A 34 15.06 13.46 -11.36
CA GLY A 34 16.03 14.52 -11.08
C GLY A 34 15.64 15.48 -9.95
N ASN A 35 14.69 15.10 -9.09
CA ASN A 35 14.26 15.93 -7.96
C ASN A 35 15.10 15.66 -6.71
N ARG A 36 15.04 16.60 -5.77
CA ARG A 36 15.49 16.40 -4.40
C ARG A 36 14.33 15.85 -3.56
N VAL A 37 14.58 14.75 -2.84
CA VAL A 37 13.56 14.03 -2.08
C VAL A 37 13.91 13.99 -0.60
N ILE A 38 12.99 14.48 0.23
CA ILE A 38 13.03 14.39 1.68
C ILE A 38 12.03 13.31 2.09
N CYS A 39 12.53 12.15 2.51
CA CYS A 39 11.72 11.07 3.06
C CYS A 39 11.49 11.30 4.55
N LEU A 40 10.24 11.50 4.94
CA LEU A 40 9.83 11.66 6.34
C LEU A 40 9.09 10.39 6.78
N ASP A 41 9.60 9.67 7.77
CA ASP A 41 8.97 8.42 8.24
C ASP A 41 9.35 8.14 9.70
N SER A 42 8.41 7.67 10.52
CA SER A 42 8.68 7.26 11.91
C SER A 42 9.11 5.79 12.03
N TYR A 43 9.16 5.07 10.91
CA TYR A 43 9.38 3.61 10.84
C TYR A 43 8.36 2.75 11.59
N LEU A 44 7.22 3.32 12.02
CA LEU A 44 6.14 2.56 12.64
C LEU A 44 5.72 1.36 11.76
N THR A 45 5.46 1.65 10.47
CA THR A 45 5.25 0.61 9.45
C THR A 45 6.22 0.67 8.26
N GLY A 46 7.08 1.69 8.20
CA GLY A 46 8.19 1.77 7.24
C GLY A 46 9.30 0.75 7.54
N SER A 47 10.32 0.72 6.68
CA SER A 47 11.55 -0.03 6.96
C SER A 47 12.76 0.73 6.40
N PRO A 48 13.86 0.88 7.16
CA PRO A 48 15.10 1.44 6.63
C PRO A 48 15.61 0.67 5.40
N ALA A 49 15.33 -0.63 5.31
CA ALA A 49 15.71 -1.47 4.17
C ALA A 49 15.07 -1.01 2.84
N ASN A 50 13.86 -0.44 2.88
CA ASN A 50 13.15 0.01 1.68
C ASN A 50 13.79 1.24 1.02
N VAL A 51 14.59 2.01 1.78
CA VAL A 51 15.25 3.24 1.31
C VAL A 51 16.77 3.18 1.41
N ALA A 52 17.33 2.03 1.79
CA ALA A 52 18.77 1.86 2.00
C ALA A 52 19.61 2.18 0.75
N GLU A 53 19.11 1.82 -0.44
CA GLU A 53 19.78 2.16 -1.69
C GLU A 53 19.68 3.66 -2.01
N LEU A 54 18.55 4.30 -1.67
CA LEU A 54 18.31 5.72 -1.92
C LEU A 54 19.20 6.62 -1.05
N GLN A 55 19.60 6.17 0.14
CA GLN A 55 20.50 6.92 1.03
C GLN A 55 21.88 7.22 0.42
N ARG A 56 22.28 6.50 -0.64
CA ARG A 56 23.53 6.78 -1.37
C ARG A 56 23.39 7.93 -2.37
N ASN A 57 22.17 8.36 -2.67
CA ASN A 57 21.90 9.45 -3.60
C ASN A 57 22.04 10.80 -2.87
N PRO A 58 22.89 11.74 -3.34
CA PRO A 58 23.09 13.04 -2.67
C PRO A 58 21.84 13.93 -2.67
N TYR A 59 20.85 13.63 -3.53
CA TYR A 59 19.58 14.34 -3.58
C TYR A 59 18.51 13.73 -2.67
N PHE A 60 18.82 12.67 -1.93
CA PHE A 60 17.92 12.04 -0.97
C PHE A 60 18.29 12.43 0.46
N THR A 61 17.30 12.69 1.29
CA THR A 61 17.48 12.92 2.73
C THR A 61 16.42 12.16 3.51
N MET A 62 16.84 11.41 4.52
CA MET A 62 15.93 10.72 5.44
C MET A 62 15.77 11.56 6.70
N VAL A 63 14.52 11.77 7.13
CA VAL A 63 14.14 12.40 8.39
C VAL A 63 13.27 11.41 9.15
N GLU A 64 13.80 10.90 10.27
CA GLU A 64 13.05 10.00 11.14
C GLU A 64 12.21 10.81 12.13
N GLN A 65 10.90 10.90 11.87
CA GLN A 65 9.97 11.70 12.68
C GLN A 65 8.51 11.26 12.44
N ASP A 66 7.69 11.38 13.48
CA ASP A 66 6.24 11.20 13.38
C ASP A 66 5.56 12.47 12.84
N VAL A 67 4.62 12.31 11.90
CA VAL A 67 3.87 13.42 11.32
C VAL A 67 2.94 14.11 12.33
N CYS A 68 2.60 13.44 13.43
CA CYS A 68 1.82 14.03 14.53
C CYS A 68 2.57 15.15 15.26
N ASP A 69 3.91 15.13 15.23
CA ASP A 69 4.73 16.18 15.81
C ASP A 69 4.86 17.38 14.86
N GLU A 70 5.27 18.54 15.38
CA GLU A 70 5.50 19.70 14.53
C GLU A 70 6.67 19.45 13.56
N ILE A 71 6.39 19.61 12.27
CA ILE A 71 7.39 19.43 11.21
C ILE A 71 7.92 20.80 10.80
N ALA A 72 9.23 20.97 10.86
CA ALA A 72 9.93 22.12 10.32
C ALA A 72 10.79 21.69 9.13
N SER A 73 10.87 22.54 8.13
CA SER A 73 11.84 22.41 7.04
C SER A 73 12.36 23.80 6.73
N ASP A 74 13.68 23.99 6.86
CA ASP A 74 14.32 25.25 6.47
C ASP A 74 14.47 25.35 4.93
N GLU A 75 14.36 24.21 4.26
CA GLU A 75 14.43 24.12 2.81
C GLU A 75 13.06 24.43 2.16
N PRO A 76 13.01 25.24 1.10
CA PRO A 76 11.75 25.50 0.40
C PRO A 76 11.21 24.22 -0.24
N LEU A 77 9.99 23.83 0.11
CA LEU A 77 9.30 22.68 -0.47
C LEU A 77 8.42 23.10 -1.65
N ASP A 78 8.53 22.39 -2.76
CA ASP A 78 7.67 22.57 -3.94
C ASP A 78 6.43 21.66 -3.88
N GLU A 79 6.59 20.43 -3.36
CA GLU A 79 5.57 19.39 -3.32
C GLU A 79 5.65 18.56 -2.03
N ILE A 80 4.49 18.15 -1.52
CA ILE A 80 4.34 17.24 -0.38
C ILE A 80 3.42 16.10 -0.77
N TYR A 81 3.92 14.87 -0.73
CA TYR A 81 3.13 13.64 -0.84
C TYR A 81 2.92 13.06 0.55
N ASN A 82 1.67 13.04 1.03
CA ASN A 82 1.32 12.45 2.31
C ASN A 82 0.84 11.00 2.16
N LEU A 83 1.74 10.05 2.38
CA LEU A 83 1.47 8.62 2.44
C LEU A 83 1.58 8.07 3.88
N ALA A 84 1.86 8.91 4.88
CA ALA A 84 2.03 8.50 6.26
C ALA A 84 0.71 8.05 6.88
N CYS A 85 0.53 6.74 7.02
CA CYS A 85 -0.55 6.10 7.78
C CYS A 85 -0.30 4.57 7.78
N PRO A 86 -0.46 3.85 8.91
CA PRO A 86 -0.52 2.40 8.88
C PRO A 86 -1.62 1.92 7.92
N ALA A 87 -1.29 1.02 6.98
CA ALA A 87 -2.17 0.73 5.84
C ALA A 87 -2.86 -0.65 5.88
N SER A 88 -2.37 -1.60 6.69
CA SER A 88 -2.97 -2.92 6.79
C SER A 88 -3.83 -3.08 8.05
N PRO A 89 -4.91 -3.89 8.01
CA PRO A 89 -5.81 -4.05 9.16
C PRO A 89 -5.13 -4.39 10.48
N PRO A 90 -4.21 -5.37 10.53
CA PRO A 90 -3.50 -5.65 11.79
C PRO A 90 -2.68 -4.46 12.28
N SER A 91 -2.14 -3.64 11.38
CA SER A 91 -1.25 -2.53 11.73
C SER A 91 -2.00 -1.30 12.24
N TYR A 92 -3.08 -0.89 11.56
CA TYR A 92 -3.85 0.29 11.99
C TYR A 92 -4.75 0.02 13.20
N GLN A 93 -5.03 -1.25 13.50
CA GLN A 93 -5.76 -1.64 14.71
C GLN A 93 -4.85 -1.86 15.92
N ALA A 94 -3.53 -1.93 15.74
CA ALA A 94 -2.58 -2.11 16.83
C ALA A 94 -2.55 -0.89 17.77
N ASP A 95 -2.63 0.32 17.21
CA ASP A 95 -2.85 1.56 17.94
C ASP A 95 -3.89 2.42 17.18
N PRO A 96 -5.19 2.23 17.47
CA PRO A 96 -6.26 2.90 16.74
C PRO A 96 -6.32 4.40 17.04
N ILE A 97 -5.88 4.84 18.23
CA ILE A 97 -5.84 6.26 18.58
C ILE A 97 -4.74 6.93 17.76
N HIS A 98 -3.53 6.38 17.75
CA HIS A 98 -2.43 6.91 16.95
C HIS A 98 -2.79 6.94 15.46
N THR A 99 -3.38 5.87 14.93
CA THR A 99 -3.84 5.82 13.52
C THR A 99 -4.79 6.98 13.17
N MET A 100 -5.77 7.25 14.03
CA MET A 100 -6.69 8.38 13.86
C MET A 100 -5.93 9.71 13.88
N MET A 101 -5.04 9.90 14.87
CA MET A 101 -4.28 11.14 15.02
C MET A 101 -3.26 11.36 13.89
N THR A 102 -2.64 10.31 13.36
CA THR A 102 -1.81 10.39 12.14
C THR A 102 -2.62 10.93 10.97
N SER A 103 -3.88 10.49 10.82
CA SER A 103 -4.74 10.95 9.73
C SER A 103 -5.27 12.37 9.93
N VAL A 104 -5.54 12.78 11.17
CA VAL A 104 -6.10 14.11 11.49
C VAL A 104 -4.99 15.13 11.76
N THR A 105 -4.24 14.98 12.85
CA THR A 105 -3.15 15.88 13.25
C THR A 105 -2.01 15.84 12.25
N GLY A 106 -1.60 14.64 11.82
CA GLY A 106 -0.50 14.49 10.86
C GLY A 106 -0.78 15.18 9.52
N THR A 107 -1.96 14.94 8.94
CA THR A 107 -2.40 15.66 7.73
C THR A 107 -2.47 17.17 7.98
N GLY A 108 -3.00 17.62 9.12
CA GLY A 108 -3.06 19.03 9.49
C GLY A 108 -1.69 19.70 9.59
N ASN A 109 -0.70 19.02 10.19
CA ASN A 109 0.69 19.50 10.27
C ASN A 109 1.30 19.66 8.89
N LEU A 110 1.14 18.67 8.02
CA LEU A 110 1.68 18.71 6.66
C LEU A 110 0.98 19.73 5.77
N LEU A 111 -0.34 19.95 5.93
CA LEU A 111 -1.07 21.02 5.23
C LEU A 111 -0.59 22.41 5.68
N ARG A 112 -0.35 22.61 6.99
CA ARG A 112 0.25 23.85 7.50
C ARG A 112 1.65 24.06 6.93
N LEU A 113 2.46 23.01 6.86
CA LEU A 113 3.77 23.05 6.22
C LEU A 113 3.64 23.44 4.73
N ALA A 114 2.73 22.81 4.00
CA ALA A 114 2.47 23.13 2.60
C ALA A 114 2.11 24.61 2.41
N ALA A 115 1.21 25.14 3.23
CA ALA A 115 0.80 26.55 3.19
C ALA A 115 1.97 27.50 3.48
N ARG A 116 2.84 27.19 4.47
CA ARG A 116 4.02 28.01 4.79
C ARG A 116 5.00 28.13 3.62
N HIS A 117 5.17 27.05 2.85
CA HIS A 117 6.11 27.03 1.72
C HIS A 117 5.46 27.37 0.36
N GLY A 118 4.12 27.45 0.29
CA GLY A 118 3.40 27.51 -0.99
C GLY A 118 3.50 26.22 -1.80
N ALA A 119 3.73 25.08 -1.12
CA ALA A 119 3.89 23.78 -1.75
C ALA A 119 2.55 23.19 -2.21
N ARG A 120 2.56 22.40 -3.28
CA ARG A 120 1.42 21.55 -3.66
C ARG A 120 1.34 20.35 -2.73
N PHE A 121 0.12 19.86 -2.48
CA PHE A 121 -0.10 18.77 -1.54
C PHE A 121 -0.90 17.64 -2.18
N LEU A 122 -0.48 16.39 -1.97
CA LEU A 122 -1.24 15.21 -2.37
C LEU A 122 -1.48 14.30 -1.17
N GLN A 123 -2.75 14.04 -0.90
CA GLN A 123 -3.19 13.07 0.10
C GLN A 123 -3.36 11.69 -0.52
N ALA A 124 -2.64 10.70 0.02
CA ALA A 124 -2.94 9.29 -0.22
C ALA A 124 -4.14 8.87 0.64
N SER A 125 -5.33 9.02 0.07
CA SER A 125 -6.58 8.46 0.60
C SER A 125 -6.70 6.98 0.19
N THR A 126 -7.88 6.40 0.38
CA THR A 126 -8.11 4.96 0.27
C THR A 126 -9.52 4.66 -0.23
N SER A 127 -9.67 3.52 -0.89
CA SER A 127 -10.99 2.95 -1.20
C SER A 127 -11.82 2.59 0.06
N GLU A 128 -11.21 2.48 1.25
CA GLU A 128 -11.95 2.24 2.50
C GLU A 128 -12.90 3.39 2.86
N ILE A 129 -12.72 4.60 2.31
CA ILE A 129 -13.67 5.71 2.51
C ILE A 129 -15.07 5.40 1.96
N TYR A 130 -15.17 4.41 1.06
CA TYR A 130 -16.43 3.88 0.54
C TYR A 130 -17.10 2.87 1.48
N GLY A 131 -16.36 2.33 2.46
CA GLY A 131 -16.86 1.36 3.45
C GLY A 131 -17.29 0.04 2.85
N ASP A 132 -18.52 -0.38 3.19
CA ASP A 132 -19.22 -1.52 2.57
C ASP A 132 -20.17 -0.99 1.48
N PRO A 133 -19.69 -0.82 0.23
CA PRO A 133 -20.37 -0.01 -0.76
C PRO A 133 -21.66 -0.67 -1.26
N GLN A 134 -22.72 0.12 -1.35
CA GLN A 134 -24.00 -0.28 -1.95
C GLN A 134 -24.04 -0.06 -3.48
N GLN A 135 -22.90 0.27 -4.08
CA GLN A 135 -22.74 0.56 -5.51
C GLN A 135 -21.50 -0.16 -6.07
N HIS A 136 -21.59 -0.63 -7.31
CA HIS A 136 -20.50 -1.34 -7.98
C HIS A 136 -20.50 -1.04 -9.50
N PRO A 137 -19.39 -0.56 -10.10
CA PRO A 137 -18.12 -0.18 -9.46
C PRO A 137 -18.25 1.05 -8.54
N GLN A 138 -17.23 1.32 -7.73
CA GLN A 138 -17.21 2.48 -6.84
C GLN A 138 -16.73 3.72 -7.60
N GLN A 139 -17.60 4.73 -7.72
CA GLN A 139 -17.32 6.03 -8.33
C GLN A 139 -16.95 7.08 -7.27
N GLU A 140 -16.26 8.14 -7.66
CA GLU A 140 -15.82 9.19 -6.74
C GLU A 140 -16.95 10.00 -6.10
N GLU A 141 -18.13 10.05 -6.73
CA GLU A 141 -19.33 10.72 -6.22
C GLU A 141 -19.98 9.96 -5.06
N TYR A 142 -19.70 8.66 -4.91
CA TYR A 142 -20.29 7.85 -3.84
C TYR A 142 -19.76 8.29 -2.47
N TRP A 143 -20.67 8.59 -1.54
CA TRP A 143 -20.32 9.11 -0.21
C TRP A 143 -19.76 8.05 0.75
N GLY A 144 -19.93 6.77 0.43
CA GLY A 144 -19.55 5.65 1.28
C GLY A 144 -20.61 5.23 2.29
N HIS A 145 -20.50 3.99 2.74
CA HIS A 145 -21.31 3.41 3.82
C HIS A 145 -20.35 2.85 4.88
N VAL A 146 -19.94 3.72 5.79
CA VAL A 146 -18.86 3.49 6.76
C VAL A 146 -19.43 3.49 8.18
N ASN A 147 -18.97 2.56 9.01
CA ASN A 147 -19.35 2.48 10.42
C ASN A 147 -18.33 3.23 11.29
N CYS A 148 -18.74 4.37 11.86
CA CYS A 148 -17.88 5.23 12.68
C CYS A 148 -17.59 4.71 14.09
N THR A 149 -18.25 3.64 14.55
CA THR A 149 -18.02 3.02 15.88
C THR A 149 -17.38 1.63 15.79
N GLY A 150 -17.18 1.12 14.58
CA GLY A 150 -16.59 -0.19 14.35
C GLY A 150 -15.06 -0.22 14.57
N PRO A 151 -14.45 -1.41 14.65
CA PRO A 151 -13.01 -1.57 14.91
C PRO A 151 -12.10 -1.07 13.78
N ARG A 152 -12.67 -0.71 12.62
CA ARG A 152 -11.94 -0.13 11.48
C ARG A 152 -12.06 1.40 11.40
N ALA A 153 -12.93 1.99 12.22
CA ALA A 153 -13.25 3.42 12.16
C ALA A 153 -12.03 4.32 12.33
N CYS A 154 -11.02 3.90 13.11
CA CYS A 154 -9.77 4.67 13.27
C CYS A 154 -9.08 5.00 11.94
N TYR A 155 -9.11 4.05 11.00
CA TYR A 155 -8.54 4.21 9.67
C TYR A 155 -9.54 4.83 8.71
N ASP A 156 -10.76 4.29 8.68
CA ASP A 156 -11.78 4.69 7.69
C ASP A 156 -12.22 6.15 7.89
N GLU A 157 -12.60 6.52 9.12
CA GLU A 157 -12.97 7.90 9.44
C GLU A 157 -11.76 8.83 9.48
N GLY A 158 -10.59 8.32 9.89
CA GLY A 158 -9.35 9.09 9.82
C GLY A 158 -9.04 9.55 8.39
N LYS A 159 -9.14 8.64 7.41
CA LYS A 159 -8.93 8.97 6.00
C LYS A 159 -10.02 9.89 5.43
N ARG A 160 -11.28 9.73 5.84
CA ARG A 160 -12.36 10.66 5.48
C ARG A 160 -12.13 12.06 6.04
N ALA A 161 -11.69 12.17 7.29
CA ALA A 161 -11.31 13.44 7.90
C ALA A 161 -10.13 14.10 7.18
N ALA A 162 -9.12 13.32 6.77
CA ALA A 162 -8.01 13.82 5.97
C ALA A 162 -8.46 14.39 4.60
N GLU A 163 -9.41 13.74 3.91
CA GLU A 163 -9.99 14.30 2.68
C GLU A 163 -10.69 15.65 2.96
N ALA A 164 -11.49 15.72 4.03
CA ALA A 164 -12.19 16.95 4.42
C ALA A 164 -11.22 18.11 4.64
N LEU A 165 -10.14 17.89 5.41
CA LEU A 165 -9.09 18.88 5.64
C LEU A 165 -8.42 19.36 4.35
N CYS A 166 -8.17 18.46 3.40
CA CYS A 166 -7.60 18.81 2.10
C CYS A 166 -8.54 19.70 1.30
N PHE A 167 -9.81 19.34 1.20
CA PHE A 167 -10.79 20.12 0.45
C PHE A 167 -11.14 21.45 1.12
N ASP A 168 -11.14 21.53 2.45
CA ASP A 168 -11.27 22.80 3.18
C ASP A 168 -10.09 23.72 2.89
N SER A 169 -8.86 23.19 2.91
CA SER A 169 -7.65 23.98 2.56
C SER A 169 -7.68 24.48 1.12
N LEU A 170 -8.15 23.65 0.18
CA LEU A 170 -8.32 24.03 -1.22
C LEU A 170 -9.37 25.12 -1.39
N ARG A 171 -10.55 24.99 -0.76
CA ARG A 171 -11.63 26.00 -0.79
C ARG A 171 -11.21 27.32 -0.15
N ALA A 172 -10.42 27.26 0.91
CA ALA A 172 -9.87 28.45 1.57
C ALA A 172 -8.75 29.13 0.74
N GLY A 173 -8.27 28.47 -0.33
CA GLY A 173 -7.16 28.96 -1.15
C GLY A 173 -5.80 28.92 -0.45
N SER A 174 -5.67 28.16 0.64
CA SER A 174 -4.42 28.08 1.41
C SER A 174 -3.42 27.08 0.85
N VAL A 175 -3.89 26.00 0.22
CA VAL A 175 -3.06 24.92 -0.34
C VAL A 175 -3.67 24.36 -1.63
N ASP A 176 -2.87 24.16 -2.67
CA ASP A 176 -3.24 23.36 -3.86
C ASP A 176 -3.22 21.86 -3.51
N ALA A 177 -4.24 21.43 -2.75
CA ALA A 177 -4.39 20.08 -2.25
C ALA A 177 -5.15 19.17 -3.23
N LYS A 178 -4.62 17.96 -3.45
CA LYS A 178 -5.19 16.92 -4.33
C LYS A 178 -5.35 15.62 -3.55
N VAL A 179 -6.35 14.82 -3.93
CA VAL A 179 -6.71 13.59 -3.20
C VAL A 179 -6.73 12.40 -4.15
N ALA A 180 -5.89 11.41 -3.88
CA ALA A 180 -5.88 10.11 -4.56
C ALA A 180 -6.61 9.08 -3.71
N ARG A 181 -7.70 8.49 -4.19
CA ARG A 181 -8.38 7.36 -3.54
C ARG A 181 -7.77 6.06 -4.05
N ILE A 182 -6.88 5.50 -3.25
CA ILE A 182 -6.06 4.36 -3.65
C ILE A 182 -6.80 3.04 -3.39
N PHE A 183 -6.90 2.21 -4.41
CA PHE A 183 -7.41 0.84 -4.30
C PHE A 183 -6.27 -0.15 -4.04
N ASN A 184 -6.64 -1.40 -3.73
CA ASN A 184 -5.69 -2.45 -3.36
C ASN A 184 -4.48 -2.50 -4.31
N THR A 185 -3.31 -2.23 -3.74
CA THR A 185 -2.05 -2.14 -4.47
C THR A 185 -1.07 -3.18 -3.93
N TYR A 186 -0.29 -3.79 -4.82
CA TYR A 186 0.69 -4.82 -4.49
C TYR A 186 2.01 -4.62 -5.26
N GLY A 187 3.10 -5.20 -4.75
CA GLY A 187 4.42 -5.08 -5.35
C GLY A 187 5.57 -5.39 -4.38
N PRO A 188 6.83 -5.26 -4.84
CA PRO A 188 8.00 -5.28 -3.96
C PRO A 188 7.91 -4.26 -2.82
N HIS A 189 8.61 -4.49 -1.70
CA HIS A 189 8.62 -3.69 -0.46
C HIS A 189 7.35 -3.82 0.41
N MET A 190 6.38 -4.66 0.03
CA MET A 190 5.35 -5.12 0.97
C MET A 190 5.98 -5.94 2.11
N ARG A 191 5.44 -5.80 3.32
CA ARG A 191 5.86 -6.62 4.46
C ARG A 191 5.37 -8.07 4.30
N PRO A 192 6.14 -9.10 4.69
CA PRO A 192 5.68 -10.49 4.63
C PRO A 192 4.45 -10.76 5.51
N ASN A 193 4.36 -10.10 6.66
CA ASN A 193 3.26 -10.17 7.61
C ASN A 193 2.24 -9.03 7.44
N ASP A 194 2.18 -8.44 6.24
CA ASP A 194 1.29 -7.33 5.95
C ASP A 194 -0.20 -7.69 6.12
N GLY A 195 -0.56 -8.95 5.94
CA GLY A 195 -1.92 -9.47 6.16
C GLY A 195 -2.85 -9.34 4.96
N ARG A 196 -2.45 -8.65 3.89
CA ARG A 196 -3.20 -8.64 2.61
C ARG A 196 -3.00 -9.94 1.83
N ILE A 197 -3.99 -10.26 0.99
CA ILE A 197 -4.09 -11.58 0.35
C ILE A 197 -2.91 -11.94 -0.57
N VAL A 198 -2.39 -10.97 -1.34
CA VAL A 198 -1.27 -11.20 -2.26
C VAL A 198 0.00 -11.59 -1.50
N SER A 199 0.34 -10.85 -0.44
CA SER A 199 1.49 -11.19 0.41
C SER A 199 1.29 -12.51 1.12
N ASN A 200 0.09 -12.76 1.67
CA ASN A 200 -0.18 -14.01 2.40
C ASN A 200 -0.01 -15.24 1.51
N PHE A 201 -0.59 -15.24 0.31
CA PHE A 201 -0.46 -16.38 -0.60
C PHE A 201 0.98 -16.61 -1.07
N ILE A 202 1.72 -15.54 -1.39
CA ILE A 202 3.12 -15.67 -1.81
C ILE A 202 3.97 -16.23 -0.65
N VAL A 203 3.80 -15.71 0.57
CA VAL A 203 4.55 -16.16 1.74
C VAL A 203 4.20 -17.60 2.12
N GLN A 204 2.90 -17.97 2.12
CA GLN A 204 2.45 -19.34 2.35
C GLN A 204 3.05 -20.29 1.31
N ALA A 205 2.98 -19.94 0.02
CA ALA A 205 3.58 -20.73 -1.05
C ALA A 205 5.09 -20.91 -0.85
N LEU A 206 5.83 -19.84 -0.55
CA LEU A 206 7.28 -19.87 -0.34
C LEU A 206 7.68 -20.69 0.89
N ASN A 207 6.83 -20.75 1.91
CA ASN A 207 7.04 -21.55 3.12
C ASN A 207 6.53 -23.00 3.01
N ASN A 208 6.00 -23.43 1.85
CA ASN A 208 5.31 -24.72 1.68
C ASN A 208 4.10 -24.91 2.62
N GLU A 209 3.45 -23.81 3.00
CA GLU A 209 2.22 -23.82 3.78
C GLU A 209 1.00 -23.79 2.83
N PRO A 210 -0.13 -24.41 3.20
CA PRO A 210 -1.35 -24.30 2.40
C PRO A 210 -1.80 -22.85 2.19
N LEU A 211 -2.29 -22.54 0.99
CA LEU A 211 -2.89 -21.24 0.69
C LEU A 211 -4.31 -21.21 1.24
N THR A 212 -4.58 -20.31 2.18
CA THR A 212 -5.88 -20.23 2.87
C THR A 212 -6.86 -19.35 2.11
N VAL A 213 -7.79 -19.96 1.38
CA VAL A 213 -8.89 -19.27 0.71
C VAL A 213 -10.09 -19.22 1.64
N TYR A 214 -10.54 -18.01 2.00
CA TYR A 214 -11.76 -17.85 2.79
C TYR A 214 -13.00 -17.91 1.88
N GLY A 215 -13.99 -18.73 2.20
CA GLY A 215 -15.18 -18.96 1.37
C GLY A 215 -14.90 -19.84 0.15
N SER A 216 -15.67 -19.68 -0.93
CA SER A 216 -15.47 -20.43 -2.18
C SER A 216 -14.25 -19.98 -2.99
N GLY A 217 -13.76 -18.76 -2.77
CA GLY A 217 -12.71 -18.15 -3.57
C GLY A 217 -13.23 -17.41 -4.82
N GLU A 218 -14.54 -17.45 -5.08
CA GLU A 218 -15.19 -16.77 -6.22
C GLU A 218 -15.35 -15.27 -6.01
N GLN A 219 -15.15 -14.78 -4.79
CA GLN A 219 -15.13 -13.35 -4.52
C GLN A 219 -14.02 -12.67 -5.33
N THR A 220 -14.36 -11.53 -5.93
CA THR A 220 -13.43 -10.79 -6.79
C THR A 220 -12.70 -9.69 -6.03
N ARG A 221 -11.48 -9.44 -6.46
CA ARG A 221 -10.64 -8.33 -6.00
C ARG A 221 -9.95 -7.69 -7.19
N SER A 222 -9.71 -6.39 -7.06
CA SER A 222 -8.97 -5.58 -8.02
C SER A 222 -7.54 -5.37 -7.49
N PHE A 223 -6.51 -5.55 -8.31
CA PHE A 223 -5.11 -5.42 -7.88
C PHE A 223 -4.33 -4.46 -8.81
N CYS A 224 -3.93 -3.33 -8.25
CA CYS A 224 -3.07 -2.36 -8.93
C CYS A 224 -1.60 -2.66 -8.62
N TYR A 225 -0.75 -2.71 -9.64
CA TYR A 225 0.68 -2.87 -9.41
C TYR A 225 1.30 -1.54 -8.98
N VAL A 226 2.29 -1.59 -8.08
CA VAL A 226 2.83 -0.38 -7.42
C VAL A 226 3.38 0.67 -8.38
N SER A 227 4.01 0.28 -9.49
CA SER A 227 4.54 1.25 -10.45
C SER A 227 3.43 2.02 -11.18
N ASP A 228 2.30 1.36 -11.47
CA ASP A 228 1.14 2.02 -12.05
C ASP A 228 0.53 3.04 -11.07
N LEU A 229 0.44 2.67 -9.79
CA LEU A 229 -0.02 3.60 -8.75
C LEU A 229 0.91 4.82 -8.64
N VAL A 230 2.23 4.62 -8.57
CA VAL A 230 3.22 5.71 -8.45
C VAL A 230 3.10 6.69 -9.61
N GLU A 231 2.99 6.18 -10.85
CA GLU A 231 2.75 7.02 -12.02
C GLU A 231 1.45 7.81 -11.91
N GLY A 232 0.38 7.21 -11.39
CA GLY A 232 -0.90 7.88 -11.15
C GLY A 232 -0.80 9.00 -10.12
N LEU A 233 -0.06 8.79 -9.03
CA LEU A 233 0.18 9.79 -7.99
C LEU A 233 0.96 10.99 -8.54
N ILE A 234 2.04 10.74 -9.29
CA ILE A 234 2.86 11.78 -9.90
C ILE A 234 2.04 12.59 -10.91
N ARG A 235 1.24 11.94 -11.75
CA ARG A 235 0.36 12.64 -12.71
C ARG A 235 -0.69 13.49 -12.01
N LEU A 236 -1.30 12.97 -10.94
CA LEU A 236 -2.28 13.74 -10.18
C LEU A 236 -1.63 14.98 -9.55
N MET A 237 -0.48 14.85 -8.90
CA MET A 237 0.25 15.99 -8.33
C MET A 237 0.53 17.09 -9.37
N ASN A 238 0.97 16.68 -10.56
CA ASN A 238 1.31 17.57 -11.65
C ASN A 238 0.09 18.09 -12.44
N ARG A 239 -1.14 17.67 -12.11
CA ARG A 239 -2.33 18.12 -12.82
C ARG A 239 -2.65 19.59 -12.50
N ASP A 240 -2.62 20.40 -13.54
CA ASP A 240 -2.98 21.83 -13.51
C ASP A 240 -4.00 22.14 -14.63
N PRO A 241 -5.12 22.85 -14.37
CA PRO A 241 -5.60 23.28 -13.06
C PRO A 241 -5.89 22.10 -12.11
N ASN A 242 -5.90 22.36 -10.80
CA ASN A 242 -6.38 21.40 -9.82
C ASN A 242 -7.81 20.97 -10.18
N PRO A 243 -8.11 19.66 -10.23
CA PRO A 243 -9.43 19.19 -10.61
C PRO A 243 -10.55 19.52 -9.60
N GLY A 244 -10.20 19.89 -8.37
CA GLY A 244 -11.16 20.24 -7.31
C GLY A 244 -11.94 19.06 -6.72
N VAL A 245 -11.61 17.84 -7.15
CA VAL A 245 -12.32 16.59 -6.81
C VAL A 245 -11.31 15.45 -6.60
N PRO A 246 -11.66 14.38 -5.85
CA PRO A 246 -10.77 13.25 -5.65
C PRO A 246 -10.65 12.42 -6.94
N VAL A 247 -9.62 11.59 -7.06
CA VAL A 247 -9.43 10.69 -8.21
C VAL A 247 -9.14 9.27 -7.73
N ASN A 248 -9.90 8.30 -8.23
CA ASN A 248 -9.64 6.89 -8.00
C ASN A 248 -8.39 6.43 -8.74
N LEU A 249 -7.45 5.83 -8.02
CA LEU A 249 -6.27 5.16 -8.58
C LEU A 249 -6.31 3.69 -8.21
N GLY A 250 -6.50 2.85 -9.22
CA GLY A 250 -6.59 1.40 -9.06
C GLY A 250 -6.68 0.68 -10.39
N ASN A 251 -6.83 -0.64 -10.34
CA ASN A 251 -7.03 -1.46 -11.52
C ASN A 251 -8.48 -1.93 -11.61
N PRO A 252 -9.25 -1.62 -12.67
CA PRO A 252 -10.64 -2.06 -12.79
C PRO A 252 -10.76 -3.54 -13.18
N GLY A 253 -9.64 -4.22 -13.49
CA GLY A 253 -9.58 -5.65 -13.73
C GLY A 253 -9.81 -6.45 -12.45
N GLU A 254 -10.88 -7.22 -12.43
CA GLU A 254 -11.24 -8.11 -11.34
C GLU A 254 -10.67 -9.50 -11.54
N PHE A 255 -10.17 -10.08 -10.46
CA PHE A 255 -9.71 -11.47 -10.39
C PHE A 255 -10.38 -12.12 -9.19
N THR A 256 -10.80 -13.37 -9.35
CA THR A 256 -11.26 -14.17 -8.22
C THR A 256 -10.07 -14.49 -7.30
N VAL A 257 -10.38 -14.72 -6.03
CA VAL A 257 -9.37 -15.13 -5.05
C VAL A 257 -8.75 -16.48 -5.44
N ILE A 258 -9.53 -17.38 -6.04
CA ILE A 258 -9.03 -18.67 -6.50
C ILE A 258 -8.06 -18.53 -7.68
N GLU A 259 -8.36 -17.68 -8.67
CA GLU A 259 -7.43 -17.40 -9.79
C GLU A 259 -6.10 -16.82 -9.30
N LEU A 260 -6.14 -15.95 -8.29
CA LEU A 260 -4.92 -15.44 -7.66
C LEU A 260 -4.11 -16.56 -7.00
N ALA A 261 -4.76 -17.44 -6.24
CA ALA A 261 -4.09 -18.56 -5.55
C ALA A 261 -3.43 -19.52 -6.55
N GLU A 262 -4.15 -19.90 -7.61
CA GLU A 262 -3.63 -20.75 -8.69
C GLU A 262 -2.45 -20.11 -9.40
N LEU A 263 -2.53 -18.81 -9.70
CA LEU A 263 -1.46 -18.07 -10.36
C LEU A 263 -0.20 -18.01 -9.49
N VAL A 264 -0.34 -17.82 -8.18
CA VAL A 264 0.79 -17.89 -7.23
C VAL A 264 1.41 -19.29 -7.22
N LEU A 265 0.60 -20.36 -7.11
CA LEU A 265 1.10 -21.74 -7.13
C LEU A 265 1.83 -22.08 -8.44
N SER A 266 1.37 -21.54 -9.57
CA SER A 266 2.03 -21.75 -10.87
C SER A 266 3.41 -21.09 -10.97
N LYS A 267 3.69 -20.08 -10.15
CA LYS A 267 4.92 -19.26 -10.18
C LYS A 267 5.91 -19.58 -9.07
N VAL A 268 5.45 -20.21 -8.00
CA VAL A 268 6.29 -20.59 -6.86
C VAL A 268 6.56 -22.08 -6.92
N ARG A 269 7.83 -22.48 -6.83
CA ARG A 269 8.19 -23.89 -6.68
C ARG A 269 7.83 -24.35 -5.26
N THR A 270 6.65 -24.92 -5.09
CA THR A 270 6.11 -25.31 -3.78
C THR A 270 5.32 -26.63 -3.84
N ALA A 271 5.17 -27.28 -2.69
CA ALA A 271 4.23 -28.38 -2.48
C ALA A 271 2.89 -27.92 -1.87
N SER A 272 2.70 -26.61 -1.68
CA SER A 272 1.47 -26.03 -1.13
C SER A 272 0.23 -26.42 -1.93
N THR A 273 -0.86 -26.63 -1.21
CA THR A 273 -2.21 -26.82 -1.78
C THR A 273 -3.12 -25.67 -1.36
N ILE A 274 -4.26 -25.55 -2.01
CA ILE A 274 -5.31 -24.61 -1.60
C ILE A 274 -6.18 -25.28 -0.53
N VAL A 275 -6.50 -24.56 0.54
CA VAL A 275 -7.43 -25.00 1.59
C VAL A 275 -8.50 -23.93 1.83
N HIS A 276 -9.71 -24.36 2.13
CA HIS A 276 -10.84 -23.44 2.36
C HIS A 276 -11.08 -23.22 3.85
N ALA A 277 -11.35 -21.97 4.24
CA ALA A 277 -11.72 -21.57 5.60
C ALA A 277 -13.01 -20.71 5.58
N PRO A 278 -13.76 -20.63 6.70
CA PRO A 278 -14.96 -19.78 6.77
C PRO A 278 -14.65 -18.30 6.56
N LEU A 279 -15.53 -17.56 5.87
CA LEU A 279 -15.36 -16.11 5.66
C LEU A 279 -15.26 -15.35 6.99
N PRO A 280 -14.27 -14.46 7.16
CA PRO A 280 -14.23 -13.55 8.29
C PRO A 280 -15.48 -12.64 8.32
N PRO A 281 -15.99 -12.27 9.49
CA PRO A 281 -17.01 -11.23 9.60
C PRO A 281 -16.51 -9.91 8.98
N ASP A 282 -17.38 -9.23 8.25
CA ASP A 282 -17.16 -7.90 7.64
C ASP A 282 -16.09 -7.80 6.53
N ASP A 283 -15.65 -8.91 5.90
CA ASP A 283 -14.79 -8.82 4.70
C ASP A 283 -15.63 -8.34 3.48
N PRO A 284 -15.34 -7.17 2.88
CA PRO A 284 -16.13 -6.63 1.78
C PRO A 284 -16.22 -7.62 0.62
N GLN A 285 -17.42 -7.95 0.16
CA GLN A 285 -17.57 -9.01 -0.85
C GLN A 285 -16.99 -8.62 -2.20
N ARG A 286 -17.09 -7.33 -2.59
CA ARG A 286 -16.61 -6.83 -3.88
C ARG A 286 -16.07 -5.41 -3.79
N ARG A 287 -14.95 -5.16 -4.45
CA ARG A 287 -14.37 -3.82 -4.58
C ARG A 287 -13.70 -3.66 -5.94
N ARG A 288 -14.19 -2.70 -6.72
CA ARG A 288 -13.74 -2.40 -8.08
C ARG A 288 -13.78 -0.89 -8.31
N PRO A 289 -12.63 -0.27 -8.64
CA PRO A 289 -12.60 1.15 -8.94
C PRO A 289 -13.26 1.43 -10.30
N ASP A 290 -14.09 2.47 -10.35
CA ASP A 290 -14.26 3.21 -11.60
C ASP A 290 -13.07 4.17 -11.76
N ILE A 291 -12.36 4.06 -12.89
CA ILE A 291 -11.17 4.89 -13.19
C ILE A 291 -11.40 5.82 -14.40
N ALA A 292 -12.65 6.02 -14.83
CA ALA A 292 -12.96 6.90 -15.96
C ALA A 292 -12.41 8.32 -15.76
N ARG A 293 -12.44 8.81 -14.52
CA ARG A 293 -11.88 10.11 -14.14
C ARG A 293 -10.36 10.15 -14.25
N ALA A 294 -9.66 9.11 -13.81
CA ALA A 294 -8.20 9.06 -13.95
C ALA A 294 -7.77 9.01 -15.42
N LYS A 295 -8.52 8.27 -16.26
CA LYS A 295 -8.29 8.24 -17.71
C LYS A 295 -8.49 9.61 -18.35
N SER A 296 -9.60 10.29 -18.05
CA SER A 296 -9.94 11.58 -18.68
C SER A 296 -9.07 12.74 -18.18
N LEU A 297 -8.80 12.80 -16.87
CA LEU A 297 -8.05 13.91 -16.27
C LEU A 297 -6.53 13.75 -16.38
N LEU A 298 -6.02 12.52 -16.31
CA LEU A 298 -4.60 12.23 -16.17
C LEU A 298 -4.02 11.45 -17.37
N GLY A 299 -4.86 11.00 -18.30
CA GLY A 299 -4.44 10.07 -19.35
C GLY A 299 -3.85 8.78 -18.77
N TRP A 300 -4.28 8.40 -17.56
CA TRP A 300 -3.70 7.31 -16.78
C TRP A 300 -4.61 6.09 -16.77
N GLU A 301 -3.99 4.92 -16.93
CA GLU A 301 -4.57 3.61 -16.68
C GLU A 301 -3.45 2.62 -16.32
N PRO A 302 -3.74 1.57 -15.54
CA PRO A 302 -2.74 0.57 -15.18
C PRO A 302 -2.27 -0.21 -16.42
N LYS A 303 -0.97 -0.48 -16.49
CA LYS A 303 -0.34 -1.15 -17.63
C LYS A 303 0.23 -2.50 -17.29
N VAL A 304 0.55 -2.76 -16.02
CA VAL A 304 1.22 -3.99 -15.60
C VAL A 304 0.17 -5.07 -15.32
N PRO A 305 0.13 -6.16 -16.12
CA PRO A 305 -0.79 -7.26 -15.86
C PRO A 305 -0.46 -7.98 -14.55
N LEU A 306 -1.48 -8.58 -13.91
CA LEU A 306 -1.31 -9.29 -12.63
C LEU A 306 -0.20 -10.35 -12.66
N HIS A 307 -0.11 -11.13 -13.74
CA HIS A 307 0.90 -12.19 -13.87
C HIS A 307 2.34 -11.65 -13.90
N GLU A 308 2.56 -10.47 -14.46
CA GLU A 308 3.87 -9.81 -14.54
C GLU A 308 4.22 -9.24 -13.17
N GLY A 309 3.33 -8.44 -12.57
CA GLY A 309 3.57 -7.84 -11.26
C GLY A 309 3.77 -8.89 -10.16
N LEU A 310 3.07 -10.03 -10.21
CA LEU A 310 3.31 -11.14 -9.29
C LEU A 310 4.71 -11.72 -9.42
N THR A 311 5.27 -11.79 -10.63
CA THR A 311 6.63 -12.32 -10.85
C THR A 311 7.66 -11.47 -10.12
N HIS A 312 7.56 -10.13 -10.24
CA HIS A 312 8.42 -9.20 -9.50
C HIS A 312 8.23 -9.27 -7.99
N THR A 313 6.97 -9.37 -7.55
CA THR A 313 6.61 -9.44 -6.12
C THR A 313 7.12 -10.73 -5.48
N ILE A 314 6.98 -11.88 -6.14
CA ILE A 314 7.53 -13.16 -5.69
C ILE A 314 9.05 -13.10 -5.60
N GLY A 315 9.71 -12.56 -6.64
CA GLY A 315 11.16 -12.40 -6.62
C GLY A 315 11.67 -11.53 -5.49
N TRP A 316 10.91 -10.50 -5.09
CA TRP A 316 11.20 -9.70 -3.90
C TRP A 316 11.11 -10.52 -2.61
N PHE A 317 10.00 -11.25 -2.39
CA PHE A 317 9.84 -12.08 -1.19
C PHE A 317 10.87 -13.21 -1.10
N GLN A 318 11.26 -13.81 -2.23
CA GLN A 318 12.32 -14.82 -2.29
C GLN A 318 13.68 -14.31 -1.79
N ARG A 319 14.01 -13.04 -2.03
CA ARG A 319 15.25 -12.43 -1.54
C ARG A 319 15.17 -12.04 -0.06
N MET A 320 13.98 -11.69 0.41
CA MET A 320 13.76 -11.29 1.80
C MET A 320 13.68 -12.46 2.76
N LEU A 321 13.03 -13.55 2.35
CA LEU A 321 12.81 -14.71 3.21
C LEU A 321 14.04 -15.62 3.18
N PRO A 322 14.53 -16.10 4.34
CA PRO A 322 15.65 -17.04 4.36
C PRO A 322 15.29 -18.32 3.60
N GLU A 323 16.24 -18.86 2.83
CA GLU A 323 16.04 -20.15 2.15
C GLU A 323 15.68 -21.24 3.16
N GLN A 324 14.50 -21.85 2.97
CA GLN A 324 14.13 -23.04 3.72
C GLN A 324 15.02 -24.20 3.27
N ARG A 325 15.97 -24.62 4.12
CA ARG A 325 16.70 -25.88 3.92
C ARG A 325 15.67 -27.02 3.87
N PRO A 326 15.72 -27.91 2.86
CA PRO A 326 14.78 -29.02 2.79
C PRO A 326 14.87 -29.84 4.07
N VAL A 327 13.73 -29.98 4.76
CA VAL A 327 13.60 -30.88 5.91
C VAL A 327 13.99 -32.27 5.42
N ARG A 328 15.17 -32.77 5.83
CA ARG A 328 15.55 -34.17 5.61
C ARG A 328 14.43 -35.02 6.21
N ARG A 329 13.66 -35.70 5.35
CA ARG A 329 12.69 -36.72 5.78
C ARG A 329 13.41 -37.63 6.76
N ARG A 330 13.04 -37.59 8.04
CA ARG A 330 13.53 -38.54 9.04
C ARG A 330 13.22 -39.93 8.48
N GLY A 331 14.27 -40.74 8.31
CA GLY A 331 14.16 -42.09 7.80
C GLY A 331 13.14 -42.89 8.60
N ARG A 332 12.44 -43.81 7.92
CA ARG A 332 11.49 -44.76 8.52
C ARG A 332 12.09 -45.37 9.79
N PRO A 333 11.30 -45.54 10.86
CA PRO A 333 11.78 -46.27 12.04
C PRO A 333 12.13 -47.70 11.61
N THR A 334 13.38 -48.09 11.84
CA THR A 334 13.84 -49.48 11.76
C THR A 334 12.98 -50.34 12.69
N ARG A 335 12.32 -51.37 12.13
CA ARG A 335 11.62 -52.40 12.89
C ARG A 335 12.62 -53.05 13.87
N GLN A 336 12.32 -53.01 15.17
CA GLN A 336 12.96 -53.88 16.15
C GLN A 336 12.41 -55.32 15.99
N PRO A 337 13.23 -56.36 16.19
CA PRO A 337 12.74 -57.74 16.19
C PRO A 337 12.00 -58.04 17.50
N GLU A 338 10.90 -58.78 17.38
CA GLU A 338 10.21 -59.40 18.50
C GLU A 338 11.17 -60.31 19.27
N MET A 339 11.26 -60.13 20.60
CA MET A 339 11.78 -61.16 21.49
C MET A 339 10.65 -61.70 22.35
N SER A 340 10.53 -63.02 22.29
CA SER A 340 9.58 -63.89 22.95
C SER A 340 9.60 -63.78 24.47
N ALA A 341 8.41 -64.01 25.04
CA ALA A 341 8.15 -64.25 26.45
C ALA A 341 9.09 -65.29 27.08
N LEU A 342 9.43 -65.07 28.35
CA LEU A 342 9.57 -66.13 29.36
C LEU A 342 9.35 -65.53 30.77
N SER A 343 8.55 -66.28 31.52
CA SER A 343 8.05 -66.14 32.89
C SER A 343 9.12 -66.17 34.00
N GLN A 344 8.85 -65.53 35.15
CA GLN A 344 8.68 -66.16 36.49
C GLN A 344 8.89 -65.15 37.64
N ASP A 345 7.89 -65.11 38.53
CA ASP A 345 7.91 -65.03 40.00
C ASP A 345 8.99 -64.20 40.74
N LEU A 346 8.54 -63.13 41.41
CA LEU A 346 8.49 -63.00 42.89
C LEU A 346 7.73 -61.73 43.31
#